data_AF-A0A918N531-F1
#
_entry.id   AF-A0A918N531-F1
#
_cell.length_a   1.000
_cell.length_b   1.000
_cell.length_c   1.000
_cell.angle_alpha   90.00
_cell.angle_beta   90.00
_cell.angle_gamma   90.00
#
_symmetry.space_group_name_H-M   'P 1'
#
loop_
_entity.id
_entity.type
_entity.pdbx_description
1 polymer ?
#
loop_
_entity_poly.entity_id
_entity_poly.type
_entity_poly.pdbx_seq_one_letter_code
_entity_poly.pdbx_strand_id
1 'polypeptide(L)'
;MTPYKLKNNAKDAMTSALAYWGWKMINPRASYADEYAVKSVTYRINGALKGLDERKRYFLRAEEQLKIEECPLYKGKKWQEQELGTVIVVAGKSYKYGEPNDNGGKWPVYKTVVYQRMSLEKYKELKEKDKLPEPDYITYLTRDAHFKENSEIPSRNKSSYRYGKNNETPPGEYYLFKRQSDKQRYQWHIGDIEKSPSIIDIESGDDRKGIAIHGGYPSGSQGCLTIHQGKSKPNALVDEFYANVPDIDDLKGEKNRDVRIIIEPREVKEIGNWGSGTTKYEGIIIENNN
;
A
#
# COMPACT_ATOMS: atom_id res chain seq x y z
N MET A 1 -26.69 14.75 14.55
CA MET A 1 -26.10 15.96 15.16
C MET A 1 -26.67 17.17 14.44
N THR A 2 -27.17 18.20 15.14
CA THR A 2 -27.68 19.42 14.48
C THR A 2 -26.51 20.38 14.21
N PRO A 3 -26.38 20.96 13.00
CA PRO A 3 -25.28 21.88 12.67
C PRO A 3 -25.14 23.06 13.64
N TYR A 4 -26.27 23.51 14.22
CA TYR A 4 -26.30 24.57 15.23
C TYR A 4 -25.46 24.26 16.48
N LYS A 5 -25.38 22.99 16.89
CA LYS A 5 -24.59 22.58 18.06
C LYS A 5 -23.09 22.72 17.83
N LEU A 6 -22.61 22.52 16.60
CA LEU A 6 -21.19 22.66 16.27
C LEU A 6 -20.68 24.11 16.42
N LYS A 7 -21.55 25.10 16.22
CA LYS A 7 -21.18 26.52 16.37
C LYS A 7 -21.20 26.98 17.83
N ASN A 8 -22.09 26.41 18.64
CA ASN A 8 -22.42 26.95 19.97
C ASN A 8 -21.96 26.05 21.13
N ASN A 9 -21.40 24.87 20.84
CA ASN A 9 -20.90 23.95 21.85
C ASN A 9 -19.48 23.50 21.48
N ALA A 10 -18.50 23.94 22.29
CA ALA A 10 -17.09 23.66 22.05
C ALA A 10 -16.74 22.17 22.09
N LYS A 11 -17.40 21.40 22.97
CA LYS A 11 -17.20 19.95 23.08
C LYS A 11 -17.65 19.27 21.79
N ASP A 12 -18.85 19.59 21.32
CA ASP A 12 -19.41 19.05 20.09
C ASP A 12 -18.54 19.42 18.87
N ALA A 13 -18.05 20.66 18.82
CA ALA A 13 -17.13 21.11 17.76
C ALA A 13 -15.83 20.30 17.75
N MET A 14 -15.20 20.14 18.92
CA MET A 14 -13.96 19.37 19.05
C MET A 14 -14.16 17.89 18.72
N THR A 15 -15.23 17.27 19.24
CA THR A 15 -15.56 15.88 18.92
C THR A 15 -15.80 15.69 17.42
N SER A 16 -16.48 16.63 16.76
CA SER A 16 -16.67 16.58 15.32
C SER A 16 -15.36 16.73 14.54
N ALA A 17 -14.43 17.57 15.00
CA ALA A 17 -13.12 17.74 14.38
C ALA A 17 -12.29 16.45 14.49
N LEU A 18 -12.24 15.84 15.68
CA LEU A 18 -11.54 14.57 15.91
C LEU A 18 -12.18 13.42 15.13
N ALA A 19 -13.52 13.37 15.06
CA ALA A 19 -14.23 12.38 14.25
C ALA A 19 -13.91 12.53 12.76
N TYR A 20 -13.87 13.78 12.24
CA TYR A 20 -13.45 14.04 10.87
C TYR A 20 -11.99 13.62 10.63
N TRP A 21 -11.10 13.92 11.57
CA TRP A 21 -9.68 13.56 11.50
C TRP A 21 -9.47 12.04 11.40
N GLY A 22 -10.18 11.27 12.25
CA GLY A 22 -10.19 9.81 12.20
C GLY A 22 -10.82 9.28 10.91
N TRP A 23 -12.01 9.75 10.54
CA TRP A 23 -12.72 9.31 9.33
C TRP A 23 -11.93 9.55 8.05
N LYS A 24 -11.22 10.68 7.97
CA LYS A 24 -10.35 10.99 6.83
C LYS A 24 -9.00 10.28 6.86
N MET A 25 -8.69 9.54 7.92
CA MET A 25 -7.42 8.84 8.13
C MET A 25 -6.24 9.80 7.98
N ILE A 26 -6.26 10.90 8.74
CA ILE A 26 -5.25 11.96 8.63
C ILE A 26 -3.96 11.59 9.38
N ASN A 27 -4.03 10.76 10.42
CA ASN A 27 -2.89 10.38 11.27
C ASN A 27 -1.61 10.02 10.49
N PRO A 28 -1.65 9.16 9.44
CA PRO A 28 -0.42 8.79 8.73
C PRO A 28 0.26 9.94 7.98
N ARG A 29 -0.41 11.09 7.83
CA ARG A 29 0.15 12.32 7.19
C ARG A 29 0.73 13.30 8.21
N ALA A 30 0.43 13.10 9.48
CA ALA A 30 0.76 14.01 10.57
C ALA A 30 1.92 13.49 11.46
N SER A 31 2.63 12.46 11.01
CA SER A 31 3.71 11.81 11.76
C SER A 31 5.05 12.56 11.70
N TYR A 32 5.15 13.61 10.89
CA TYR A 32 6.36 14.40 10.68
C TYR A 32 6.10 15.87 10.97
N ALA A 33 7.13 16.59 11.40
CA ALA A 33 7.02 17.98 11.75
C ALA A 33 7.73 18.88 10.74
N ASP A 34 7.24 18.85 9.51
CA ASP A 34 7.73 19.70 8.44
C ASP A 34 6.58 20.29 7.61
N GLU A 35 6.91 21.25 6.75
CA GLU A 35 5.92 21.91 5.90
C GLU A 35 5.20 20.95 4.96
N TYR A 36 5.85 19.85 4.54
CA TYR A 36 5.22 18.86 3.69
C TYR A 36 4.11 18.12 4.44
N ALA A 37 4.32 17.74 5.69
CA ALA A 37 3.28 17.13 6.52
C ALA A 37 2.05 18.04 6.62
N VAL A 38 2.27 19.35 6.85
CA VAL A 38 1.19 20.35 6.85
C VAL A 38 0.47 20.39 5.52
N LYS A 39 1.21 20.37 4.39
CA LYS A 39 0.63 20.34 3.04
C LYS A 39 -0.19 19.08 2.79
N SER A 40 0.33 17.91 3.16
CA SER A 40 -0.30 16.60 3.00
C SER A 40 -1.58 16.49 3.82
N VAL A 41 -1.55 16.92 5.09
CA VAL A 41 -2.74 17.04 5.94
C VAL A 41 -3.74 18.03 5.34
N THR A 42 -3.27 19.19 4.88
CA THR A 42 -4.14 20.22 4.28
C THR A 42 -4.83 19.69 3.03
N TYR A 43 -4.12 18.99 2.15
CA TYR A 43 -4.70 18.37 0.95
C TYR A 43 -5.82 17.39 1.31
N ARG A 44 -5.63 16.60 2.37
CA ARG A 44 -6.62 15.63 2.81
C ARG A 44 -7.88 16.27 3.38
N ILE A 45 -7.74 17.40 4.07
CA ILE A 45 -8.84 18.21 4.60
C ILE A 45 -9.53 19.00 3.47
N ASN A 46 -8.73 19.57 2.58
CA ASN A 46 -9.15 20.44 1.49
C ASN A 46 -8.19 20.30 0.31
N GLY A 47 -8.60 19.52 -0.71
CA GLY A 47 -7.78 19.23 -1.89
C GLY A 47 -7.37 20.45 -2.72
N ALA A 48 -8.02 21.60 -2.53
CA ALA A 48 -7.63 22.86 -3.16
C ALA A 48 -6.49 23.58 -2.42
N LEU A 49 -5.99 23.02 -1.31
CA LEU A 49 -4.93 23.58 -0.47
C LEU A 49 -5.24 24.99 0.09
N LYS A 50 -6.53 25.34 0.21
CA LYS A 50 -6.94 26.66 0.68
C LYS A 50 -6.49 26.91 2.13
N GLY A 51 -5.79 28.03 2.34
CA GLY A 51 -5.29 28.45 3.64
C GLY A 51 -4.01 27.71 4.07
N LEU A 52 -3.27 27.11 3.15
CA LEU A 52 -2.02 26.39 3.45
C LEU A 52 -1.00 27.26 4.20
N ASP A 53 -0.75 28.49 3.76
CA ASP A 53 0.25 29.37 4.37
C ASP A 53 -0.09 29.69 5.83
N GLU A 54 -1.37 29.95 6.10
CA GLU A 54 -1.86 30.21 7.45
C GLU A 54 -1.74 28.96 8.34
N ARG A 55 -2.00 27.76 7.79
CA ARG A 55 -1.80 26.49 8.51
C ARG A 55 -0.33 26.25 8.82
N LYS A 56 0.58 26.54 7.89
CA LYS A 56 2.03 26.48 8.12
C LYS A 56 2.45 27.43 9.25
N ARG A 57 1.94 28.66 9.24
CA ARG A 57 2.21 29.66 10.29
C ARG A 57 1.79 29.17 11.69
N TYR A 58 0.57 28.61 11.82
CA TYR A 58 0.13 28.04 13.10
C TYR A 58 0.94 26.82 13.50
N PHE A 59 1.29 25.97 12.54
CA PHE A 59 2.09 24.77 12.79
C PHE A 59 3.47 25.11 13.34
N LEU A 60 4.22 26.00 12.67
CA LEU A 60 5.56 26.42 13.10
C LEU A 60 5.54 27.03 14.51
N ARG A 61 4.50 27.83 14.83
CA ARG A 61 4.32 28.39 16.17
C ARG A 61 4.05 27.30 17.22
N ALA A 62 3.26 26.28 16.88
CA ALA A 62 2.99 25.16 17.77
C ALA A 62 4.25 24.30 17.99
N GLU A 63 5.03 24.05 16.93
CA GLU A 63 6.32 23.38 16.98
C GLU A 63 7.28 24.06 17.97
N GLU A 64 7.43 25.39 17.88
CA GLU A 64 8.25 26.19 18.79
C GLU A 64 7.76 26.08 20.24
N GLN A 65 6.46 26.25 20.47
CA GLN A 65 5.87 26.24 21.82
C GLN A 65 5.91 24.87 22.48
N LEU A 66 5.69 23.81 21.70
CA LEU A 66 5.71 22.42 22.19
C LEU A 66 7.12 21.85 22.25
N LYS A 67 8.13 22.58 21.74
CA LYS A 67 9.55 22.21 21.75
C LYS A 67 9.78 20.81 21.17
N ILE A 68 9.14 20.52 20.03
CA ILE A 68 9.15 19.17 19.45
C ILE A 68 10.57 18.70 19.11
N GLU A 69 11.49 19.63 18.82
CA GLU A 69 12.90 19.33 18.59
C GLU A 69 13.59 18.70 19.81
N GLU A 70 13.07 18.93 21.02
CA GLU A 70 13.57 18.32 22.26
C GLU A 70 13.07 16.88 22.43
N CYS A 71 12.00 16.47 21.74
CA CYS A 71 11.38 15.14 21.87
C CYS A 71 12.28 14.02 21.33
N PRO A 72 12.56 12.95 22.10
CA PRO A 72 13.39 11.83 21.64
C PRO A 72 12.85 11.13 20.38
N LEU A 73 11.52 10.98 20.29
CA LEU A 73 10.86 10.38 19.13
C LEU A 73 11.10 11.19 17.85
N TYR A 74 11.05 12.53 17.96
CA TYR A 74 11.33 13.42 16.85
C TYR A 74 12.80 13.33 16.43
N LYS A 75 13.73 13.41 17.38
CA LYS A 75 15.18 13.29 17.11
C LYS A 75 15.54 11.99 16.37
N GLY A 76 14.92 10.86 16.75
CA GLY A 76 15.14 9.56 16.12
C GLY A 76 14.67 9.48 14.66
N LYS A 77 13.71 10.33 14.26
CA LYS A 77 13.13 10.37 12.92
C LYS A 77 13.54 11.59 12.09
N LYS A 78 14.26 12.57 12.66
CA LYS A 78 14.62 13.84 11.99
C LYS A 78 15.28 13.65 10.62
N TRP A 79 16.12 12.63 10.48
CA TRP A 79 16.79 12.30 9.21
C TRP A 79 15.80 12.02 8.06
N GLN A 80 14.59 11.52 8.37
CA GLN A 80 13.55 11.23 7.38
C GLN A 80 12.98 12.49 6.71
N GLU A 81 13.11 13.67 7.32
CA GLU A 81 12.58 14.90 6.72
C GLU A 81 13.26 15.26 5.39
N GLN A 82 14.52 14.86 5.23
CA GLN A 82 15.31 15.06 4.02
C GLN A 82 15.01 14.01 2.94
N GLU A 83 14.39 12.89 3.32
CA GLU A 83 14.06 11.79 2.41
C GLU A 83 12.66 11.99 1.81
N LEU A 84 12.55 11.61 0.55
CA LEU A 84 11.34 11.72 -0.25
C LEU A 84 10.89 10.34 -0.73
N GLY A 85 9.58 10.16 -0.83
CA GLY A 85 8.98 8.92 -1.30
C GLY A 85 8.65 7.91 -0.20
N THR A 86 8.10 6.79 -0.64
CA THR A 86 7.64 5.69 0.21
C THR A 86 8.13 4.38 -0.37
N VAL A 87 8.69 3.51 0.48
CA VAL A 87 9.03 2.12 0.12
C VAL A 87 8.05 1.17 0.79
N ILE A 88 7.46 0.29 0.00
CA ILE A 88 6.55 -0.76 0.43
C ILE A 88 7.22 -2.10 0.16
N VAL A 89 7.25 -3.01 1.13
CA VAL A 89 7.90 -4.31 0.98
C VAL A 89 6.89 -5.41 1.25
N VAL A 90 6.66 -6.26 0.26
CA VAL A 90 5.84 -7.47 0.37
C VAL A 90 6.76 -8.65 0.57
N ALA A 91 6.68 -9.27 1.74
CA ALA A 91 7.57 -10.34 2.15
C ALA A 91 7.52 -11.56 1.22
N GLY A 92 8.64 -12.27 1.12
CA GLY A 92 8.76 -13.53 0.39
C GLY A 92 8.19 -14.73 1.16
N LYS A 93 8.23 -14.65 2.49
CA LYS A 93 7.70 -15.67 3.40
C LYS A 93 6.27 -15.34 3.79
N SER A 94 5.39 -16.34 3.74
CA SER A 94 4.04 -16.18 4.25
C SER A 94 4.07 -16.17 5.79
N TYR A 95 3.17 -15.40 6.40
CA TYR A 95 3.12 -15.23 7.86
C TYR A 95 2.07 -16.12 8.52
N LYS A 96 0.88 -16.19 7.92
CA LYS A 96 -0.27 -16.96 8.39
C LYS A 96 -1.27 -17.21 7.26
N TYR A 97 -2.33 -17.95 7.56
CA TYR A 97 -3.53 -17.94 6.73
C TYR A 97 -4.33 -16.64 6.95
N GLY A 98 -4.87 -16.10 5.85
CA GLY A 98 -5.87 -15.02 5.92
C GLY A 98 -7.22 -15.51 6.44
N GLU A 99 -8.11 -14.56 6.73
CA GLU A 99 -9.49 -14.86 7.16
C GLU A 99 -10.21 -15.71 6.12
N PRO A 100 -10.86 -16.82 6.51
CA PRO A 100 -11.55 -17.67 5.56
C PRO A 100 -12.68 -16.90 4.85
N ASN A 101 -12.94 -17.26 3.60
CA ASN A 101 -14.15 -16.79 2.92
C ASN A 101 -15.39 -17.55 3.38
N ASP A 102 -16.57 -17.13 2.92
CA ASP A 102 -17.86 -17.77 3.24
C ASP A 102 -17.91 -19.28 2.92
N ASN A 103 -17.02 -19.76 2.04
CA ASN A 103 -16.90 -21.17 1.66
C ASN A 103 -15.76 -21.91 2.41
N GLY A 104 -15.19 -21.31 3.45
CA GLY A 104 -14.12 -21.89 4.28
C GLY A 104 -12.73 -21.92 3.62
N GLY A 105 -12.57 -21.34 2.43
CA GLY A 105 -11.28 -21.28 1.75
C GLY A 105 -10.30 -20.37 2.49
N LYS A 106 -9.06 -20.83 2.68
CA LYS A 106 -7.96 -20.07 3.27
C LYS A 106 -6.82 -19.91 2.26
N TRP A 107 -5.96 -18.91 2.47
CA TRP A 107 -4.80 -18.63 1.63
C TRP A 107 -3.66 -18.04 2.45
N PRO A 108 -2.41 -18.23 2.03
CA PRO A 108 -1.26 -17.56 2.65
C PRO A 108 -1.33 -16.05 2.49
N VAL A 109 -1.00 -15.33 3.56
CA VAL A 109 -0.82 -13.87 3.53
C VAL A 109 0.62 -13.50 3.86
N TYR A 110 1.11 -12.46 3.22
CA TYR A 110 2.51 -12.02 3.29
C TYR A 110 2.56 -10.68 3.99
N LYS A 111 3.42 -10.58 5.01
CA LYS A 111 3.65 -9.33 5.73
C LYS A 111 4.04 -8.25 4.72
N THR A 112 3.29 -7.16 4.73
CA THR A 112 3.52 -6.01 3.87
C THR A 112 3.82 -4.82 4.77
N VAL A 113 5.01 -4.26 4.66
CA VAL A 113 5.45 -3.14 5.49
C VAL A 113 5.61 -1.88 4.65
N VAL A 114 5.30 -0.73 5.22
CA VAL A 114 5.43 0.59 4.58
C VAL A 114 6.42 1.42 5.38
N TYR A 115 7.41 1.96 4.69
CA TYR A 115 8.35 2.95 5.18
C TYR A 115 8.08 4.26 4.45
N GLN A 116 7.51 5.24 5.16
CA GLN A 116 7.31 6.59 4.64
C GLN A 116 8.62 7.37 4.76
N ARG A 117 8.77 8.41 3.93
CA ARG A 117 10.00 9.22 3.88
C ARG A 117 11.23 8.35 3.69
N MET A 118 11.16 7.51 2.67
CA MET A 118 12.16 6.52 2.37
C MET A 118 12.29 6.43 0.86
N SER A 119 13.45 6.83 0.35
CA SER A 119 13.85 6.53 -1.03
C SER A 119 14.25 5.06 -1.15
N LEU A 120 14.23 4.52 -2.37
CA LEU A 120 14.62 3.13 -2.61
C LEU A 120 16.11 2.91 -2.29
N GLU A 121 16.95 3.88 -2.66
CA GLU A 121 18.39 3.89 -2.39
C GLU A 121 18.64 3.88 -0.89
N LYS A 122 17.94 4.74 -0.14
CA LYS A 122 18.10 4.80 1.32
C LYS A 122 17.62 3.51 2.00
N TYR A 123 16.50 2.95 1.54
CA TYR A 123 16.03 1.66 2.03
C TYR A 123 17.07 0.55 1.85
N LYS A 124 17.68 0.45 0.66
CA LYS A 124 18.73 -0.54 0.38
C LYS A 124 19.94 -0.33 1.30
N GLU A 125 20.41 0.92 1.42
CA GLU A 125 21.53 1.27 2.31
C GLU A 125 21.27 0.86 3.77
N LEU A 126 20.07 1.13 4.30
CA LEU A 126 19.70 0.78 5.67
C LEU A 126 19.47 -0.73 5.85
N LYS A 127 18.90 -1.40 4.84
CA LYS A 127 18.69 -2.86 4.86
C LYS A 127 20.01 -3.61 4.91
N GLU A 128 20.99 -3.21 4.09
CA GLU A 128 22.34 -3.82 4.08
C GLU A 128 23.07 -3.66 5.41
N LYS A 129 22.80 -2.58 6.14
CA LYS A 129 23.42 -2.28 7.44
C LYS A 129 22.66 -2.84 8.63
N ASP A 130 21.53 -3.52 8.42
CA ASP A 130 20.57 -3.93 9.46
C ASP A 130 20.14 -2.76 10.36
N LYS A 131 19.83 -1.62 9.73
CA LYS A 131 19.46 -0.35 10.38
C LYS A 131 18.14 0.22 9.87
N LEU A 132 17.27 -0.63 9.33
CA LEU A 132 15.92 -0.18 8.98
C LEU A 132 15.19 0.31 10.25
N PRO A 133 14.49 1.44 10.19
CA PRO A 133 13.64 1.87 11.30
C PRO A 133 12.46 0.92 11.46
N GLU A 134 11.70 1.09 12.55
CA GLU A 134 10.38 0.47 12.65
C GLU A 134 9.48 0.93 11.48
N PRO A 135 8.72 0.02 10.84
CA PRO A 135 7.78 0.38 9.79
C PRO A 135 6.72 1.37 10.26
N ASP A 136 6.33 2.31 9.40
CA ASP A 136 5.26 3.27 9.69
C ASP A 136 3.87 2.62 9.59
N TYR A 137 3.74 1.55 8.81
CA TYR A 137 2.53 0.76 8.72
C TYR A 137 2.82 -0.70 8.37
N ILE A 138 2.03 -1.61 8.92
CA ILE A 138 2.10 -3.06 8.64
C ILE A 138 0.71 -3.54 8.26
N THR A 139 0.62 -4.26 7.15
CA THR A 139 -0.58 -4.96 6.71
C THR A 139 -0.20 -6.31 6.10
N TYR A 140 -1.16 -7.00 5.49
CA TYR A 140 -0.94 -8.29 4.86
C TYR A 140 -1.61 -8.35 3.50
N LEU A 141 -0.87 -8.80 2.50
CA LEU A 141 -1.37 -9.00 1.14
C LEU A 141 -1.28 -10.47 0.77
N THR A 142 -2.22 -10.95 -0.04
CA THR A 142 -2.03 -12.16 -0.83
C THR A 142 -1.39 -11.78 -2.15
N ARG A 143 -0.57 -12.66 -2.69
CA ARG A 143 0.03 -12.51 -4.03
C ARG A 143 -0.04 -13.77 -4.88
N ASP A 144 -0.44 -14.88 -4.28
CA ASP A 144 -0.70 -16.15 -4.92
C ASP A 144 -1.81 -16.01 -5.95
N ALA A 145 -1.62 -16.62 -7.13
CA ALA A 145 -2.67 -16.72 -8.11
C ALA A 145 -3.67 -17.81 -7.68
N HIS A 146 -4.87 -17.44 -7.24
CA HIS A 146 -5.91 -18.42 -6.87
C HIS A 146 -7.04 -18.53 -7.90
N PHE A 147 -7.04 -17.68 -8.94
CA PHE A 147 -8.05 -17.71 -9.98
C PHE A 147 -8.06 -19.05 -10.74
N LYS A 148 -9.23 -19.69 -10.77
CA LYS A 148 -9.44 -20.95 -11.48
C LYS A 148 -9.40 -20.73 -12.99
N GLU A 149 -8.63 -21.55 -13.67
CA GLU A 149 -8.61 -21.58 -15.14
C GLU A 149 -9.99 -21.92 -15.70
N ASN A 150 -10.30 -21.38 -16.88
CA ASN A 150 -11.51 -21.71 -17.62
C ASN A 150 -11.13 -21.96 -19.08
N SER A 151 -11.13 -23.24 -19.47
CA SER A 151 -10.76 -23.69 -20.81
C SER A 151 -11.66 -23.17 -21.92
N GLU A 152 -12.90 -22.79 -21.62
CA GLU A 152 -13.86 -22.23 -22.58
C GLU A 152 -13.57 -20.74 -22.88
N ILE A 153 -12.81 -20.05 -22.03
CA ILE A 153 -12.44 -18.65 -22.19
C ILE A 153 -10.91 -18.57 -22.27
N PRO A 154 -10.29 -18.72 -23.46
CA PRO A 154 -8.84 -18.78 -23.61
C PRO A 154 -8.07 -17.59 -23.02
N SER A 155 -8.70 -16.41 -22.94
CA SER A 155 -8.10 -15.23 -22.31
C SER A 155 -7.88 -15.36 -20.80
N ARG A 156 -8.50 -16.37 -20.17
CA ARG A 156 -8.40 -16.72 -18.75
C ARG A 156 -7.49 -17.91 -18.49
N ASN A 157 -6.88 -18.48 -19.53
CA ASN A 157 -5.90 -19.54 -19.39
C ASN A 157 -4.60 -19.02 -18.80
N LYS A 158 -3.92 -19.89 -18.06
CA LYS A 158 -2.66 -19.55 -17.40
C LYS A 158 -1.48 -19.78 -18.32
N SER A 159 -0.46 -18.95 -18.21
CA SER A 159 0.83 -19.21 -18.87
C SER A 159 1.46 -20.47 -18.28
N SER A 160 2.29 -21.17 -19.07
CA SER A 160 3.14 -22.26 -18.60
C SER A 160 4.31 -21.75 -17.73
N TYR A 161 4.64 -20.47 -17.85
CA TYR A 161 5.64 -19.81 -17.01
C TYR A 161 5.04 -19.36 -15.70
N ARG A 162 5.80 -19.51 -14.61
CA ARG A 162 5.35 -19.20 -13.24
C ARG A 162 4.83 -17.78 -13.10
N TYR A 163 5.48 -16.81 -13.73
CA TYR A 163 5.14 -15.39 -13.64
C TYR A 163 4.49 -14.83 -14.90
N GLY A 164 4.20 -15.67 -15.90
CA GLY A 164 3.57 -15.25 -17.14
C GLY A 164 2.10 -14.85 -16.97
N LYS A 165 1.41 -14.64 -18.10
CA LYS A 165 0.01 -14.21 -18.13
C LYS A 165 -0.92 -15.00 -17.18
N ASN A 166 -1.78 -14.28 -16.46
CA ASN A 166 -2.77 -14.80 -15.50
C ASN A 166 -2.20 -15.58 -14.29
N ASN A 167 -0.88 -15.59 -14.08
CA ASN A 167 -0.23 -16.19 -12.90
C ASN A 167 0.16 -15.13 -11.86
N GLU A 168 0.99 -15.45 -10.87
CA GLU A 168 1.32 -14.55 -9.76
C GLU A 168 2.26 -13.42 -10.19
N THR A 169 2.21 -12.23 -9.58
CA THR A 169 3.15 -11.14 -9.90
C THR A 169 4.59 -11.57 -9.64
N PRO A 170 5.53 -11.34 -10.58
CA PRO A 170 6.94 -11.65 -10.38
C PRO A 170 7.53 -10.88 -9.17
N PRO A 171 8.56 -11.43 -8.52
CA PRO A 171 9.36 -10.67 -7.58
C PRO A 171 10.17 -9.59 -8.30
N GLY A 172 10.37 -8.45 -7.65
CA GLY A 172 11.07 -7.32 -8.23
C GLY A 172 10.78 -6.01 -7.54
N GLU A 173 11.27 -4.93 -8.14
CA GLU A 173 11.12 -3.56 -7.66
C GLU A 173 10.29 -2.78 -8.68
N TYR A 174 9.14 -2.28 -8.24
CA TYR A 174 8.16 -1.66 -9.13
C TYR A 174 7.72 -0.28 -8.60
N TYR A 175 6.97 0.44 -9.41
CA TYR A 175 6.22 1.62 -9.00
C TYR A 175 4.81 1.23 -8.59
N LEU A 176 4.30 1.85 -7.53
CA LEU A 176 2.87 1.86 -7.18
C LEU A 176 2.31 3.24 -7.52
N PHE A 177 1.20 3.30 -8.26
CA PHE A 177 0.57 4.56 -8.65
C PHE A 177 -0.94 4.42 -8.74
N LYS A 178 -1.64 5.56 -8.69
CA LYS A 178 -3.09 5.60 -8.91
C LYS A 178 -3.43 5.28 -10.37
N ARG A 179 -4.65 4.81 -10.62
CA ARG A 179 -5.17 4.64 -11.98
C ARG A 179 -4.97 5.91 -12.83
N GLN A 180 -4.62 5.69 -14.09
CA GLN A 180 -4.35 6.70 -15.12
C GLN A 180 -5.53 6.86 -16.09
N SER A 181 -6.49 5.93 -16.09
CA SER A 181 -7.69 6.02 -16.93
C SER A 181 -8.92 5.40 -16.25
N ASP A 182 -10.11 5.83 -16.67
CA ASP A 182 -11.38 5.26 -16.18
C ASP A 182 -11.63 3.82 -16.66
N LYS A 183 -10.89 3.35 -17.67
CA LYS A 183 -10.93 1.95 -18.11
C LYS A 183 -10.29 1.01 -17.09
N GLN A 184 -9.41 1.53 -16.23
CA GLN A 184 -8.82 0.73 -15.17
C GLN A 184 -9.82 0.54 -14.03
N ARG A 185 -10.19 -0.72 -13.84
CA ARG A 185 -11.18 -1.10 -12.83
C ARG A 185 -10.69 -0.74 -11.42
N TYR A 186 -9.42 -0.98 -11.10
CA TYR A 186 -8.83 -0.80 -9.77
C TYR A 186 -8.25 0.60 -9.60
N GLN A 187 -8.07 1.05 -8.35
CA GLN A 187 -7.50 2.37 -8.07
C GLN A 187 -5.97 2.32 -8.04
N TRP A 188 -5.38 1.19 -7.65
CA TRP A 188 -3.96 1.02 -7.36
C TRP A 188 -3.33 0.08 -8.36
N HIS A 189 -2.25 0.50 -9.01
CA HIS A 189 -1.56 -0.32 -10.01
C HIS A 189 -0.07 -0.38 -9.75
N ILE A 190 0.50 -1.51 -10.13
CA ILE A 190 1.92 -1.80 -10.07
C ILE A 190 2.45 -1.86 -11.50
N GLY A 191 3.66 -1.33 -11.71
CA GLY A 191 4.35 -1.48 -12.99
C GLY A 191 5.84 -1.17 -12.94
N ASP A 192 6.57 -1.58 -13.97
CA ASP A 192 8.03 -1.37 -14.08
C ASP A 192 8.38 0.11 -14.23
N ILE A 193 7.48 0.87 -14.85
CA ILE A 193 7.63 2.29 -15.13
C ILE A 193 6.52 3.05 -14.40
N GLU A 194 6.87 4.19 -13.82
CA GLU A 194 5.91 5.08 -13.17
C GLU A 194 4.73 5.38 -14.12
N LYS A 195 3.50 5.29 -13.60
CA LYS A 195 2.26 5.58 -14.34
C LYS A 195 2.00 4.62 -15.52
N SER A 196 2.74 3.52 -15.66
CA SER A 196 2.47 2.46 -16.65
C SER A 196 2.04 1.16 -15.95
N PRO A 197 0.78 0.71 -16.04
CA PRO A 197 0.27 -0.49 -15.35
C PRO A 197 0.67 -1.76 -16.09
N SER A 198 1.97 -1.93 -16.36
CA SER A 198 2.55 -3.04 -17.09
C SER A 198 3.82 -3.50 -16.38
N ILE A 199 3.96 -4.83 -16.31
CA ILE A 199 5.17 -5.51 -15.84
C ILE A 199 5.58 -6.46 -16.96
N ILE A 200 6.83 -6.37 -17.41
CA ILE A 200 7.40 -7.30 -18.38
C ILE A 200 7.95 -8.48 -17.60
N ASP A 201 7.38 -9.67 -17.82
CA ASP A 201 7.97 -10.89 -17.30
C ASP A 201 9.22 -11.24 -18.09
N ILE A 202 10.35 -11.39 -17.40
CA ILE A 202 11.65 -11.64 -18.03
C ILE A 202 11.71 -13.06 -18.61
N GLU A 203 11.11 -14.04 -17.93
CA GLU A 203 11.18 -15.44 -18.34
C GLU A 203 10.29 -15.73 -19.55
N SER A 204 9.04 -15.26 -19.52
CA SER A 204 8.09 -15.51 -20.61
C SER A 204 8.10 -14.43 -21.70
N GLY A 205 8.67 -13.26 -21.43
CA GLY A 205 8.56 -12.08 -22.29
C GLY A 205 7.15 -11.47 -22.34
N ASP A 206 6.24 -11.91 -21.46
CA ASP A 206 4.85 -11.45 -21.46
C ASP A 206 4.73 -10.05 -20.87
N ASP A 207 4.02 -9.16 -21.56
CA ASP A 207 3.55 -7.89 -21.01
C ASP A 207 2.30 -8.11 -20.13
N ARG A 208 2.49 -7.97 -18.82
CA ARG A 208 1.44 -8.14 -17.82
C ARG A 208 0.77 -6.83 -17.47
N LYS A 209 -0.35 -6.59 -18.14
CA LYS A 209 -1.15 -5.38 -17.98
C LYS A 209 -2.11 -5.45 -16.80
N GLY A 210 -2.28 -4.33 -16.11
CA GLY A 210 -3.35 -4.11 -15.13
C GLY A 210 -3.12 -4.76 -13.77
N ILE A 211 -1.87 -5.10 -13.42
CA ILE A 211 -1.55 -5.61 -12.08
C ILE A 211 -1.88 -4.53 -11.04
N ALA A 212 -2.65 -4.93 -10.04
CA ALA A 212 -3.26 -4.01 -9.08
C ALA A 212 -3.17 -4.51 -7.64
N ILE A 213 -3.35 -3.60 -6.70
CA ILE A 213 -3.65 -3.91 -5.29
C ILE A 213 -5.14 -3.62 -5.07
N HIS A 214 -5.89 -4.61 -4.59
CA HIS A 214 -7.32 -4.43 -4.38
C HIS A 214 -7.92 -5.28 -3.25
N GLY A 215 -9.19 -5.01 -2.92
CA GLY A 215 -9.91 -5.75 -1.90
C GLY A 215 -10.43 -7.09 -2.42
N GLY A 216 -11.06 -7.86 -1.53
CA GLY A 216 -11.63 -9.16 -1.90
C GLY A 216 -10.64 -10.30 -1.80
N TYR A 217 -11.17 -11.49 -2.04
CA TYR A 217 -10.44 -12.74 -1.91
C TYR A 217 -9.60 -13.04 -3.15
N PRO A 218 -8.44 -13.73 -2.98
CA PRO A 218 -7.53 -13.99 -4.09
C PRO A 218 -8.10 -14.93 -5.15
N SER A 219 -9.18 -15.67 -4.85
CA SER A 219 -9.87 -16.54 -5.82
C SER A 219 -10.36 -15.80 -7.06
N GLY A 220 -10.56 -14.48 -6.98
CA GLY A 220 -10.90 -13.61 -8.12
C GLY A 220 -9.70 -12.92 -8.78
N SER A 221 -8.48 -13.15 -8.32
CA SER A 221 -7.28 -12.43 -8.76
C SER A 221 -6.46 -13.20 -9.79
N GLN A 222 -6.29 -12.60 -10.96
CA GLN A 222 -5.43 -13.08 -12.05
C GLN A 222 -4.01 -12.50 -11.92
N GLY A 223 -3.42 -12.62 -10.73
CA GLY A 223 -2.08 -12.11 -10.44
C GLY A 223 -2.02 -10.68 -9.92
N CYS A 224 -3.14 -10.12 -9.47
CA CYS A 224 -3.15 -8.92 -8.64
C CYS A 224 -2.84 -9.29 -7.18
N LEU A 225 -2.34 -8.34 -6.41
CA LEU A 225 -2.22 -8.48 -4.97
C LEU A 225 -3.55 -8.11 -4.32
N THR A 226 -3.93 -8.80 -3.25
CA THR A 226 -5.20 -8.51 -2.57
C THR A 226 -5.03 -8.32 -1.07
N ILE A 227 -5.83 -7.43 -0.46
CA ILE A 227 -5.98 -7.34 1.00
C ILE A 227 -6.84 -8.47 1.55
N HIS A 228 -7.08 -9.54 0.78
CA HIS A 228 -7.39 -10.86 1.30
C HIS A 228 -8.67 -11.00 2.13
N GLN A 229 -9.53 -9.99 2.12
CA GLN A 229 -10.82 -9.97 2.84
C GLN A 229 -11.74 -8.87 2.29
N GLY A 230 -13.02 -9.02 2.62
CA GLY A 230 -14.08 -8.05 2.32
C GLY A 230 -14.51 -8.03 0.86
N LYS A 231 -15.21 -6.96 0.47
CA LYS A 231 -15.67 -6.76 -0.92
C LYS A 231 -14.51 -6.39 -1.83
N SER A 232 -14.61 -6.72 -3.12
CA SER A 232 -13.59 -6.32 -4.09
C SER A 232 -13.48 -4.80 -4.22
N LYS A 233 -14.64 -4.10 -4.25
CA LYS A 233 -14.81 -2.64 -4.16
C LYS A 233 -16.23 -2.26 -3.70
N PRO A 234 -16.41 -1.12 -3.03
CA PRO A 234 -15.39 -0.39 -2.27
C PRO A 234 -14.87 -1.25 -1.11
N ASN A 235 -13.65 -0.98 -0.64
CA ASN A 235 -13.03 -1.78 0.43
C ASN A 235 -12.25 -0.86 1.38
N ALA A 236 -12.71 -0.77 2.63
CA ALA A 236 -12.15 0.13 3.64
C ALA A 236 -10.68 -0.18 3.98
N LEU A 237 -10.24 -1.43 3.87
CA LEU A 237 -8.86 -1.81 4.16
C LEU A 237 -7.91 -1.38 3.03
N VAL A 238 -8.41 -1.33 1.79
CA VAL A 238 -7.67 -0.72 0.66
C VAL A 238 -7.56 0.78 0.87
N ASP A 239 -8.62 1.42 1.35
CA ASP A 239 -8.61 2.84 1.68
C ASP A 239 -7.64 3.14 2.84
N GLU A 240 -7.56 2.24 3.84
CA GLU A 240 -6.62 2.33 4.96
C GLU A 240 -5.16 2.14 4.50
N PHE A 241 -4.88 1.13 3.69
CA PHE A 241 -3.56 0.96 3.09
C PHE A 241 -3.12 2.22 2.33
N TYR A 242 -4.02 2.80 1.53
CA TYR A 242 -3.77 4.06 0.84
C TYR A 242 -3.53 5.23 1.79
N ALA A 243 -4.32 5.37 2.85
CA ALA A 243 -4.11 6.43 3.82
C ALA A 243 -2.68 6.38 4.42
N ASN A 244 -2.11 5.18 4.53
CA ASN A 244 -0.74 4.96 4.98
C ASN A 244 0.34 5.15 3.90
N VAL A 245 -0.03 5.53 2.68
CA VAL A 245 0.90 5.83 1.56
C VAL A 245 0.60 7.24 1.02
N PRO A 246 0.99 8.31 1.74
CA PRO A 246 0.68 9.69 1.35
C PRO A 246 1.25 10.15 0.02
N ASP A 247 2.46 9.70 -0.32
CA ASP A 247 3.22 10.23 -1.46
C ASP A 247 2.53 9.99 -2.82
N ILE A 248 1.59 9.04 -2.86
CA ILE A 248 0.78 8.75 -4.04
C ILE A 248 -0.24 9.86 -4.40
N ASP A 249 -0.39 10.88 -3.56
CA ASP A 249 -1.32 11.99 -3.79
C ASP A 249 -0.84 13.00 -4.85
N ASP A 250 0.35 12.81 -5.43
CA ASP A 250 0.95 13.67 -6.49
C ASP A 250 0.66 15.16 -6.21
N LEU A 251 1.10 15.60 -5.03
CA LEU A 251 0.84 16.96 -4.54
C LEU A 251 1.58 17.96 -5.44
N LYS A 252 0.84 18.81 -6.15
CA LYS A 252 1.37 19.81 -7.07
C LYS A 252 2.59 20.55 -6.49
N GLY A 253 3.70 20.54 -7.23
CA GLY A 253 4.93 21.27 -6.91
C GLY A 253 5.91 20.56 -5.98
N GLU A 254 5.62 19.32 -5.56
CA GLU A 254 6.60 18.46 -4.87
C GLU A 254 7.38 17.64 -5.91
N LYS A 255 8.70 17.54 -5.77
CA LYS A 255 9.54 16.73 -6.66
C LYS A 255 9.53 15.25 -6.24
N ASN A 256 9.47 14.34 -7.22
CA ASN A 256 9.90 12.94 -7.16
C ASN A 256 9.69 12.23 -5.81
N ARG A 257 8.43 12.14 -5.36
CA ARG A 257 8.06 11.34 -4.18
C ARG A 257 7.52 10.00 -4.64
N ASP A 258 8.40 9.21 -5.22
CA ASP A 258 8.04 7.93 -5.80
C ASP A 258 7.51 6.99 -4.71
N VAL A 259 6.50 6.20 -5.07
CA VAL A 259 6.06 5.08 -4.25
C VAL A 259 6.60 3.81 -4.88
N ARG A 260 7.62 3.23 -4.25
CA ARG A 260 8.28 2.02 -4.72
C ARG A 260 7.74 0.82 -3.96
N ILE A 261 7.39 -0.24 -4.68
CA ILE A 261 6.97 -1.51 -4.09
C ILE A 261 7.97 -2.60 -4.44
N ILE A 262 8.53 -3.21 -3.41
CA ILE A 262 9.46 -4.32 -3.50
C ILE A 262 8.67 -5.59 -3.19
N ILE A 263 8.67 -6.49 -4.15
CA ILE A 263 8.04 -7.79 -4.04
C ILE A 263 9.16 -8.82 -3.92
N GLU A 264 9.37 -9.37 -2.72
CA GLU A 264 10.49 -10.30 -2.49
C GLU A 264 10.26 -11.67 -3.16
N PRO A 265 11.33 -12.43 -3.49
CA PRO A 265 11.19 -13.81 -3.95
C PRO A 265 10.39 -14.67 -2.97
N ARG A 266 9.40 -15.41 -3.49
CA ARG A 266 8.43 -16.14 -2.66
C ARG A 266 8.93 -17.53 -2.30
N GLU A 267 8.83 -17.90 -1.03
CA GLU A 267 8.99 -19.29 -0.58
C GLU A 267 7.70 -20.06 -0.81
N VAL A 268 7.78 -21.12 -1.62
CA VAL A 268 6.61 -21.83 -2.14
C VAL A 268 6.80 -23.33 -2.10
N LYS A 269 5.66 -24.03 -2.04
CA LYS A 269 5.54 -25.46 -2.33
C LYS A 269 4.69 -25.67 -3.57
N GLU A 270 4.99 -26.73 -4.30
CA GLU A 270 4.13 -27.21 -5.39
C GLU A 270 2.94 -27.96 -4.80
N ILE A 271 1.73 -27.63 -5.26
CA ILE A 271 0.48 -28.22 -4.77
C ILE A 271 -0.35 -28.87 -5.89
N GLY A 272 0.29 -29.17 -7.02
CA GLY A 272 -0.31 -29.82 -8.19
C GLY A 272 -0.30 -28.92 -9.42
N ASN A 273 -1.27 -29.13 -10.31
CA ASN A 273 -1.36 -28.43 -11.60
C ASN A 273 -2.71 -27.72 -11.77
N TRP A 274 -2.76 -26.65 -12.56
CA TRP A 274 -3.97 -25.88 -12.86
C TRP A 274 -4.98 -26.57 -13.80
N GLY A 275 -4.68 -27.79 -14.24
CA GLY A 275 -5.48 -28.55 -15.21
C GLY A 275 -4.88 -28.50 -16.62
N SER A 276 -4.46 -27.33 -17.10
CA SER A 276 -3.77 -27.15 -18.40
C SER A 276 -2.28 -27.53 -18.40
N GLY A 277 -1.74 -27.99 -17.26
CA GLY A 277 -0.33 -28.41 -17.13
C GLY A 277 0.60 -27.42 -16.43
N THR A 278 0.14 -26.19 -16.14
CA THR A 278 0.94 -25.22 -15.36
C THR A 278 0.99 -25.63 -13.88
N THR A 279 2.19 -25.71 -13.31
CA THR A 279 2.40 -25.95 -11.89
C THR A 279 1.70 -24.90 -11.03
N LYS A 280 1.02 -25.37 -9.99
CA LYS A 280 0.37 -24.53 -8.98
C LYS A 280 1.27 -24.43 -7.75
N TYR A 281 1.62 -23.19 -7.41
CA TYR A 281 2.43 -22.86 -6.25
C TYR A 281 1.59 -22.23 -5.14
N GLU A 282 1.81 -22.66 -3.90
CA GLU A 282 1.24 -22.05 -2.70
C GLU A 282 2.36 -21.62 -1.74
N GLY A 283 2.11 -20.55 -0.99
CA GLY A 283 3.04 -20.06 0.04
C GLY A 283 3.23 -21.08 1.14
N ILE A 284 4.46 -21.25 1.61
CA ILE A 284 4.75 -22.10 2.77
C ILE A 284 4.35 -21.34 4.03
N ILE A 285 3.39 -21.88 4.78
CA ILE A 285 3.04 -21.43 6.13
C ILE A 285 3.71 -22.40 7.08
N ILE A 286 4.65 -21.89 7.87
CA ILE A 286 5.22 -22.64 8.98
C ILE A 286 4.26 -22.44 10.14
N GLU A 287 3.42 -23.44 10.40
CA GLU A 287 2.62 -23.46 11.63
C GLU A 287 3.60 -23.60 12.79
N ASN A 288 3.84 -22.50 13.51
CA ASN A 288 4.54 -22.56 14.79
C ASN A 288 3.62 -23.29 15.76
N ASN A 289 3.81 -24.60 15.89
CA ASN A 289 3.23 -25.40 16.96
C ASN A 289 3.95 -25.06 18.26
N ASN A 290 3.57 -23.93 18.87
CA ASN A 290 3.88 -23.60 20.26
C ASN A 290 2.57 -23.48 21.04
#